data_AF-A0A963L195-F1
#
_entry.id   AF-A0A963L195-F1
#
_cell.length_a   1.000
_cell.length_b   1.000
_cell.length_c   1.000
_cell.angle_alpha   90.00
_cell.angle_beta   90.00
_cell.angle_gamma   90.00
#
_symmetry.space_group_name_H-M   'P 1'
#
loop_
_entity.id
_entity.type
_entity.pdbx_description
1 polymer ?
#
loop_
_entity_poly.entity_id
_entity_poly.type
_entity_poly.pdbx_seq_one_letter_code
_entity_poly.pdbx_strand_id
1 'polypeptide(L)'
;MCFLCDLKQPDASHGPWQARRGFLLAAASAAAAPAMAQVDVGQSSSMRKLIPAEQIEQAGAQQFVATVQEARSKNALVPQNHPQAQRLHTIARRIIPFAAAWNPRAKDWKWQVALIDSDQINAFCLPGGKIAFYTGILNKLQLSDDEAAMIMGHEMAHALREHARERMA
;
A
#
# COMPACT_ATOMS: atom_id res chain seq x y z
N MET A 1 15.93 80.21 -32.67
CA MET A 1 17.37 80.44 -32.87
C MET A 1 18.05 80.13 -31.53
N CYS A 2 19.00 79.24 -31.32
CA CYS A 2 19.90 78.41 -32.15
C CYS A 2 19.66 76.91 -31.83
N PHE A 3 19.81 75.92 -32.74
CA PHE A 3 20.98 75.48 -33.50
C PHE A 3 22.17 75.01 -32.63
N LEU A 4 22.26 73.67 -32.50
CA LEU A 4 23.45 72.80 -32.42
C LEU A 4 24.63 73.11 -31.46
N CYS A 5 25.15 72.00 -30.92
CA CYS A 5 26.43 71.79 -30.20
C CYS A 5 26.35 72.13 -28.70
N ASP A 6 26.64 71.22 -27.78
CA ASP A 6 27.96 70.62 -27.64
C ASP A 6 27.95 69.31 -26.82
N LEU A 7 28.92 68.45 -27.14
CA LEU A 7 29.19 67.18 -26.48
C LEU A 7 29.73 67.38 -25.07
N LYS A 8 29.22 66.61 -24.11
CA LYS A 8 30.09 65.98 -23.10
C LYS A 8 29.35 64.86 -22.38
N GLN A 9 29.68 63.60 -22.67
CA GLN A 9 29.59 62.57 -21.64
C GLN A 9 30.69 62.85 -20.61
N PRO A 10 30.41 62.59 -19.33
CA PRO A 10 31.25 61.59 -18.70
C PRO A 10 30.47 60.61 -17.83
N ASP A 11 30.86 59.35 -18.00
CA ASP A 11 31.10 58.33 -16.98
C ASP A 11 29.93 57.86 -16.11
N ALA A 12 29.45 56.68 -16.50
CA ALA A 12 28.73 55.75 -15.68
C ALA A 12 29.53 55.42 -14.41
N SER A 13 29.11 55.98 -13.28
CA SER A 13 29.41 55.45 -11.96
C SER A 13 28.21 54.62 -11.49
N HIS A 14 28.44 53.30 -11.42
CA HIS A 14 27.48 52.31 -10.98
C HIS A 14 27.16 52.48 -9.49
N GLY A 15 25.93 52.90 -9.18
CA GLY A 15 25.35 52.77 -7.83
C GLY A 15 24.90 51.33 -7.56
N PRO A 16 25.07 50.81 -6.33
CA PRO A 16 24.90 49.38 -6.05
C PRO A 16 23.43 49.06 -5.86
N TRP A 17 22.70 48.87 -6.96
CA TRP A 17 21.31 48.44 -6.91
C TRP A 17 21.13 47.13 -7.66
N GLN A 18 20.68 46.13 -6.88
CA GLN A 18 19.88 44.98 -7.33
C GLN A 18 20.60 43.74 -7.91
N ALA A 19 21.81 43.39 -7.46
CA ALA A 19 22.42 42.09 -7.84
C ALA A 19 22.09 40.91 -6.90
N ARG A 20 21.23 41.07 -5.88
CA ARG A 20 21.05 40.03 -4.82
C ARG A 20 19.63 39.52 -4.58
N ARG A 21 18.65 39.87 -5.43
CA ARG A 21 17.27 39.39 -5.26
C ARG A 21 16.71 38.55 -6.41
N GLY A 22 17.49 38.30 -7.45
CA GLY A 22 17.04 37.52 -8.63
C GLY A 22 17.41 36.03 -8.63
N PHE A 23 18.09 35.51 -7.61
CA PHE A 23 18.66 34.15 -7.65
C PHE A 23 18.22 33.23 -6.51
N LEU A 24 17.06 33.48 -5.89
CA LEU A 24 16.51 32.63 -4.82
C LEU A 24 15.04 32.23 -5.04
N LEU A 25 14.53 32.28 -6.28
CA LEU A 25 13.15 31.86 -6.59
C LEU A 25 13.03 30.75 -7.64
N ALA A 26 14.13 30.17 -8.13
CA ALA A 26 14.09 29.12 -9.15
C ALA A 26 14.47 27.70 -8.65
N ALA A 27 14.76 27.52 -7.35
CA ALA A 27 15.31 26.25 -6.85
C ALA A 27 14.44 25.53 -5.78
N ALA A 28 13.18 25.91 -5.60
CA ALA A 28 12.33 25.36 -4.52
C ALA A 28 11.14 24.50 -5.01
N SER A 29 11.09 24.12 -6.28
CA SER A 29 10.05 23.23 -6.82
C SER A 29 10.62 21.89 -7.29
N ALA A 30 11.61 21.35 -6.59
CA ALA A 30 11.79 19.91 -6.57
C ALA A 30 10.73 19.34 -5.62
N ALA A 31 9.54 19.07 -6.15
CA ALA A 31 8.59 18.22 -5.45
C ALA A 31 9.33 16.92 -5.12
N ALA A 32 9.59 16.70 -3.84
CA ALA A 32 10.08 15.42 -3.34
C ALA A 32 8.96 14.40 -3.56
N ALA A 33 8.82 13.92 -4.80
CA ALA A 33 8.05 12.73 -5.06
C ALA A 33 8.74 11.62 -4.26
N PRO A 34 8.03 10.90 -3.38
CA PRO A 34 8.62 9.74 -2.74
C PRO A 34 9.04 8.81 -3.87
N ALA A 35 10.34 8.58 -4.01
CA ALA A 35 10.85 7.52 -4.86
C ALA A 35 10.35 6.22 -4.23
N MET A 36 9.21 5.73 -4.72
CA MET A 36 8.74 4.39 -4.43
C MET A 36 9.78 3.46 -5.03
N ALA A 37 10.80 3.09 -4.25
CA ALA A 37 11.76 2.07 -4.61
C ALA A 37 11.00 0.74 -4.64
N GLN A 38 10.31 0.48 -5.75
CA GLN A 38 9.56 -0.75 -5.94
C GLN A 38 10.56 -1.82 -6.42
N VAL A 39 10.67 -2.90 -5.64
CA VAL A 39 11.49 -4.06 -6.02
C VAL A 39 10.87 -4.71 -7.25
N ASP A 40 11.67 -4.97 -8.28
CA ASP A 40 11.22 -5.76 -9.44
C ASP A 40 11.07 -7.24 -9.03
N VAL A 41 9.83 -7.73 -9.08
CA VAL A 41 9.45 -9.10 -8.71
C VAL A 41 8.97 -9.92 -9.92
N GLY A 42 9.21 -9.41 -11.14
CA GLY A 42 8.82 -10.04 -12.39
C GLY A 42 7.32 -10.03 -12.67
N GLN A 43 6.95 -10.46 -13.87
CA GLN A 43 5.55 -10.54 -14.31
C GLN A 43 4.81 -11.70 -13.63
N SER A 44 3.50 -11.53 -13.42
CA SER A 44 2.63 -12.64 -13.01
C SER A 44 2.44 -13.65 -14.16
N SER A 45 2.24 -14.92 -13.80
CA SER A 45 2.01 -16.02 -14.74
C SER A 45 0.87 -15.75 -15.73
N SER A 46 1.05 -16.15 -16.99
CA SER A 46 0.03 -16.03 -18.05
C SER A 46 -1.16 -16.97 -17.81
N MET A 47 -0.93 -18.10 -17.12
CA MET A 47 -1.95 -19.11 -16.81
C MET A 47 -3.10 -18.54 -15.99
N ARG A 48 -2.85 -17.50 -15.16
CA ARG A 48 -3.90 -16.82 -14.39
C ARG A 48 -5.06 -16.32 -15.26
N LYS A 49 -4.81 -15.97 -16.52
CA LYS A 49 -5.83 -15.41 -17.43
C LYS A 49 -6.89 -16.43 -17.85
N LEU A 50 -6.68 -17.73 -17.63
CA LEU A 50 -7.60 -18.78 -18.04
C LEU A 50 -8.89 -18.82 -17.21
N ILE A 51 -8.84 -18.39 -15.95
CA ILE A 51 -10.00 -18.34 -15.07
C ILE A 51 -10.38 -16.88 -14.82
N PRO A 52 -11.64 -16.44 -15.00
CA PRO A 52 -12.05 -15.08 -14.68
C PRO A 52 -11.72 -14.70 -13.25
N ALA A 53 -11.26 -13.47 -13.08
CA ALA A 53 -10.67 -13.00 -11.86
C ALA A 53 -11.74 -12.78 -10.77
N GLU A 54 -12.92 -12.34 -11.21
CA GLU A 54 -14.14 -12.12 -10.43
C GLU A 54 -14.67 -13.43 -9.86
N GLN A 55 -14.57 -14.53 -10.61
CA GLN A 55 -15.01 -15.85 -10.15
C GLN A 55 -14.21 -16.31 -8.93
N ILE A 56 -12.88 -16.13 -8.96
CA ILE A 56 -12.02 -16.49 -7.83
C ILE A 56 -12.22 -15.55 -6.64
N GLU A 57 -12.51 -14.27 -6.87
CA GLU A 57 -12.84 -13.34 -5.78
C GLU A 57 -14.16 -13.67 -5.11
N GLN A 58 -15.18 -14.07 -5.88
CA GLN A 58 -16.45 -14.53 -5.34
C GLN A 58 -16.26 -15.82 -4.52
N ALA A 59 -15.50 -16.78 -5.04
CA ALA A 59 -15.15 -18.00 -4.31
C ALA A 59 -14.37 -17.69 -3.01
N GLY A 60 -13.40 -16.78 -3.07
CA GLY A 60 -12.63 -16.32 -1.90
C GLY A 60 -13.52 -15.64 -0.86
N ALA A 61 -14.48 -14.83 -1.29
CA ALA A 61 -15.45 -14.21 -0.38
C ALA A 61 -16.35 -15.26 0.30
N GLN A 62 -16.85 -16.25 -0.45
CA GLN A 62 -17.67 -17.35 0.11
C GLN A 62 -16.86 -18.19 1.11
N GLN A 63 -15.63 -18.54 0.76
CA GLN A 63 -14.74 -19.28 1.66
C GLN A 63 -14.47 -18.50 2.95
N PHE A 64 -14.20 -17.19 2.86
CA PHE A 64 -14.00 -16.36 4.04
C PHE A 64 -15.23 -16.32 4.95
N VAL A 65 -16.43 -16.16 4.36
CA VAL A 65 -17.68 -16.18 5.11
C VAL A 65 -17.85 -17.51 5.84
N ALA A 66 -17.61 -18.64 5.17
CA ALA A 66 -17.67 -19.97 5.77
C ALA A 66 -16.69 -20.10 6.95
N THR A 67 -15.43 -19.70 6.77
CA THR A 67 -14.42 -19.73 7.83
C THR A 67 -14.82 -18.88 9.04
N VAL A 68 -15.30 -17.65 8.80
CA VAL A 68 -15.73 -16.75 9.89
C VAL A 68 -16.97 -17.29 10.60
N GLN A 69 -17.93 -17.86 9.87
CA GLN A 69 -19.12 -18.49 10.45
C GLN A 69 -18.76 -19.71 11.31
N GLU A 70 -17.85 -20.55 10.84
CA GLU A 70 -17.33 -21.68 11.60
C GLU A 70 -16.60 -21.23 12.87
N ALA A 71 -15.74 -20.22 12.77
CA ALA A 71 -15.08 -19.65 13.94
C ALA A 71 -16.10 -19.09 14.94
N ARG A 72 -17.15 -18.41 14.46
CA ARG A 72 -18.25 -17.92 15.33
C ARG A 72 -19.00 -19.05 16.02
N SER A 73 -19.37 -20.11 15.31
CA SER A 73 -20.13 -21.23 15.90
C SER A 73 -19.33 -21.97 16.98
N LYS A 74 -18.00 -21.93 16.88
CA LYS A 74 -17.07 -22.48 17.87
C LYS A 74 -16.68 -21.49 18.98
N ASN A 75 -17.27 -20.29 19.02
CA ASN A 75 -16.85 -19.18 19.90
C ASN A 75 -15.37 -18.79 19.76
N ALA A 76 -14.77 -19.09 18.61
CA ALA A 76 -13.37 -18.82 18.29
C ALA A 76 -13.19 -17.53 17.49
N LEU A 77 -14.24 -16.83 17.06
CA LEU A 77 -14.04 -15.53 16.39
C LEU A 77 -13.69 -14.47 17.44
N VAL A 78 -12.48 -13.92 17.35
CA VAL A 78 -12.03 -12.87 18.27
C VAL A 78 -12.78 -11.55 17.97
N PRO A 79 -13.38 -10.89 18.98
CA PRO A 79 -14.08 -9.62 18.81
C PRO A 79 -13.18 -8.50 18.27
N GLN A 80 -13.76 -7.58 17.50
CA GLN A 80 -13.00 -6.48 16.89
C GLN A 80 -12.41 -5.48 17.90
N ASN A 81 -12.97 -5.38 19.10
CA ASN A 81 -12.45 -4.53 20.18
C ASN A 81 -11.30 -5.19 20.96
N HIS A 82 -10.97 -6.46 20.67
CA HIS A 82 -9.83 -7.13 21.28
C HIS A 82 -8.51 -6.48 20.84
N PRO A 83 -7.52 -6.27 21.74
CA PRO A 83 -6.27 -5.57 21.40
C PRO A 83 -5.53 -6.16 20.20
N GLN A 84 -5.44 -7.49 20.12
CA GLN A 84 -4.78 -8.15 18.97
C GLN A 84 -5.55 -7.96 17.65
N ALA A 85 -6.89 -7.93 17.71
CA ALA A 85 -7.70 -7.68 16.51
C ALA A 85 -7.50 -6.22 16.04
N GLN A 86 -7.55 -5.25 16.96
CA GLN A 86 -7.32 -3.83 16.66
C GLN A 86 -5.93 -3.57 16.08
N ARG A 87 -4.91 -4.26 16.61
CA ARG A 87 -3.54 -4.26 16.13
C ARG A 87 -3.46 -4.69 14.66
N LEU A 88 -4.03 -5.85 14.31
CA LEU A 88 -4.08 -6.32 12.93
C LEU A 88 -4.86 -5.37 12.01
N HIS A 89 -5.98 -4.81 12.46
CA HIS A 89 -6.72 -3.82 11.68
C HIS A 89 -5.91 -2.54 11.43
N THR A 90 -5.08 -2.14 12.38
CA THR A 90 -4.20 -0.97 12.24
C THR A 90 -3.09 -1.22 11.24
N ILE A 91 -2.48 -2.41 11.30
CA ILE A 91 -1.50 -2.86 10.30
C ILE A 91 -2.14 -2.90 8.91
N ALA A 92 -3.30 -3.56 8.76
CA ALA A 92 -4.00 -3.63 7.49
C ALA A 92 -4.32 -2.26 6.91
N ARG A 93 -4.82 -1.32 7.74
CA ARG A 93 -5.10 0.06 7.33
C ARG A 93 -3.88 0.78 6.76
N ARG A 94 -2.68 0.46 7.27
CA ARG A 94 -1.42 1.04 6.78
C ARG A 94 -0.93 0.39 5.49
N ILE A 95 -1.18 -0.91 5.28
CA ILE A 95 -0.65 -1.66 4.12
C ILE A 95 -1.59 -1.63 2.91
N ILE A 96 -2.91 -1.72 3.12
CA ILE A 96 -3.93 -1.76 2.05
C ILE A 96 -3.77 -0.66 0.98
N PRO A 97 -3.44 0.61 1.31
CA PRO A 97 -3.27 1.65 0.31
C PRO A 97 -2.23 1.34 -0.79
N PHE A 98 -1.26 0.46 -0.51
CA PHE A 98 -0.22 0.06 -1.47
C PHE A 98 -0.66 -1.07 -2.41
N ALA A 99 -1.79 -1.73 -2.14
CA ALA A 99 -2.25 -2.90 -2.88
C ALA A 99 -2.60 -2.59 -4.35
N ALA A 100 -3.18 -1.40 -4.60
CA ALA A 100 -3.64 -1.00 -5.93
C ALA A 100 -2.52 -0.86 -6.97
N ALA A 101 -1.28 -0.63 -6.53
CA ALA A 101 -0.11 -0.60 -7.40
C ALA A 101 0.24 -1.99 -7.95
N TRP A 102 -0.13 -3.06 -7.23
CA TRP A 102 0.15 -4.45 -7.59
C TRP A 102 -1.03 -5.14 -8.29
N ASN A 103 -2.26 -4.77 -7.94
CA ASN A 103 -3.47 -5.24 -8.62
C ASN A 103 -4.50 -4.10 -8.68
N PRO A 104 -4.81 -3.54 -9.86
CA PRO A 104 -5.76 -2.43 -9.97
C PRO A 104 -7.15 -2.74 -9.41
N ARG A 105 -7.59 -4.02 -9.44
CA ARG A 105 -8.89 -4.46 -8.90
C ARG A 105 -8.96 -4.34 -7.37
N ALA A 106 -7.81 -4.30 -6.71
CA ALA A 106 -7.72 -4.12 -5.26
C ALA A 106 -8.31 -2.79 -4.76
N LYS A 107 -8.50 -1.80 -5.65
CA LYS A 107 -9.21 -0.55 -5.36
C LYS A 107 -10.68 -0.79 -4.98
N ASP A 108 -11.30 -1.80 -5.59
CA ASP A 108 -12.71 -2.11 -5.41
C ASP A 108 -12.96 -3.24 -4.40
N TRP A 109 -11.88 -3.91 -3.98
CA TRP A 109 -11.95 -5.00 -2.99
C TRP A 109 -12.54 -4.53 -1.66
N LYS A 110 -13.42 -5.37 -1.11
CA LYS A 110 -14.00 -5.15 0.23
C LYS A 110 -13.11 -5.78 1.27
N TRP A 111 -12.04 -5.08 1.64
CA TRP A 111 -11.06 -5.55 2.60
C TRP A 111 -11.70 -5.89 3.95
N GLN A 112 -11.37 -7.08 4.48
CA GLN A 112 -11.83 -7.56 5.78
C GLN A 112 -10.68 -8.28 6.48
N VAL A 113 -10.60 -8.10 7.80
CA VAL A 113 -9.61 -8.76 8.66
C VAL A 113 -10.35 -9.50 9.75
N ALA A 114 -10.11 -10.80 9.87
CA ALA A 114 -10.59 -11.63 10.97
C ALA A 114 -9.42 -12.18 11.78
N LEU A 115 -9.61 -12.25 13.10
CA LEU A 115 -8.72 -12.97 14.00
C LEU A 115 -9.49 -14.15 14.58
N ILE A 116 -8.95 -15.34 14.42
CA ILE A 116 -9.54 -16.60 14.85
C ILE A 116 -8.71 -17.14 16.01
N ASP A 117 -9.37 -17.42 17.12
CA ASP A 117 -8.75 -18.01 18.29
C ASP A 117 -8.48 -19.50 18.06
N SER A 118 -7.21 -19.83 17.94
CA SER A 118 -6.75 -21.17 17.63
C SER A 118 -5.25 -21.25 17.79
N ASP A 119 -4.78 -22.38 18.27
CA ASP A 119 -3.37 -22.71 18.43
C ASP A 119 -2.59 -22.89 17.12
N GLN A 120 -3.26 -22.84 15.96
CA GLN A 120 -2.63 -22.99 14.66
C GLN A 120 -1.71 -21.79 14.36
N ILE A 121 -0.50 -22.09 13.87
CA ILE A 121 0.44 -21.09 13.36
C ILE A 121 0.10 -20.86 11.89
N ASN A 122 -0.89 -20.00 11.64
CA ASN A 122 -1.39 -19.76 10.29
C ASN A 122 -1.91 -18.32 10.10
N ALA A 123 -1.87 -17.85 8.86
CA ALA A 123 -2.53 -16.66 8.34
C ALA A 123 -2.77 -16.86 6.84
N PHE A 124 -3.79 -16.22 6.28
CA PHE A 124 -4.03 -16.24 4.84
C PHE A 124 -4.71 -14.97 4.35
N CYS A 125 -4.57 -14.68 3.05
CA CYS A 125 -5.38 -13.68 2.35
C CYS A 125 -6.00 -14.28 1.09
N LEU A 126 -7.32 -14.29 1.01
CA LEU A 126 -8.04 -14.71 -0.19
C LEU A 126 -8.25 -13.52 -1.15
N PRO A 127 -8.38 -13.79 -2.46
CA PRO A 127 -8.75 -12.78 -3.45
C PRO A 127 -10.01 -12.00 -3.05
N GLY A 128 -10.04 -10.70 -3.35
CA GLY A 128 -11.09 -9.80 -2.87
C GLY A 128 -10.81 -9.19 -1.48
N GLY A 129 -9.59 -9.38 -0.97
CA GLY A 129 -9.08 -8.71 0.24
C GLY A 129 -9.55 -9.33 1.55
N LYS A 130 -9.66 -10.66 1.61
CA LYS A 130 -10.16 -11.36 2.80
C LYS A 130 -9.00 -11.94 3.61
N ILE A 131 -8.61 -11.24 4.67
CA ILE A 131 -7.44 -11.57 5.49
C ILE A 131 -7.91 -12.28 6.76
N ALA A 132 -7.31 -13.42 7.09
CA ALA A 132 -7.50 -14.11 8.37
C ALA A 132 -6.16 -14.40 9.04
N PHE A 133 -6.10 -14.19 10.34
CA PHE A 133 -4.99 -14.59 11.21
C PHE A 133 -5.51 -15.54 12.30
N TYR A 134 -4.66 -16.45 12.74
CA TYR A 134 -4.93 -17.34 13.87
C TYR A 134 -4.12 -16.87 15.08
N THR A 135 -4.70 -16.84 16.29
CA THR A 135 -4.01 -16.33 17.50
C THR A 135 -2.68 -17.06 17.75
N GLY A 136 -2.58 -18.33 17.38
CA GLY A 136 -1.38 -19.15 17.47
C GLY A 136 -0.16 -18.56 16.75
N ILE A 137 -0.31 -17.98 15.55
CA ILE A 137 0.84 -17.38 14.84
C ILE A 137 1.40 -16.17 15.58
N LEU A 138 0.52 -15.36 16.17
CA LEU A 138 0.91 -14.15 16.90
C LEU A 138 1.52 -14.50 18.26
N ASN A 139 0.88 -15.39 19.00
CA ASN A 139 1.22 -15.68 20.39
C ASN A 139 2.44 -16.61 20.50
N LYS A 140 2.51 -17.67 19.67
CA LYS A 140 3.58 -18.67 19.77
C LYS A 140 4.90 -18.17 19.22
N LEU A 141 4.85 -17.34 18.18
CA LEU A 141 6.04 -16.72 17.60
C LEU A 141 6.35 -15.36 18.23
N GLN A 142 5.51 -14.88 19.15
CA GLN A 142 5.66 -13.60 19.85
C GLN A 142 5.88 -12.42 18.91
N LEU A 143 5.12 -12.38 17.82
CA LEU A 143 5.36 -11.44 16.71
C LEU A 143 5.16 -9.99 17.14
N SER A 144 6.14 -9.15 16.80
CA SER A 144 6.06 -7.69 16.78
C SER A 144 5.14 -7.17 15.66
N ASP A 145 4.81 -5.86 15.70
CA ASP A 145 3.87 -5.27 14.72
C ASP A 145 4.45 -5.36 13.30
N ASP A 146 5.77 -5.19 13.20
CA ASP A 146 6.49 -5.23 11.93
C ASP A 146 6.55 -6.66 11.37
N GLU A 147 6.73 -7.68 12.22
CA GLU A 147 6.70 -9.08 11.78
C GLU A 147 5.29 -9.52 11.38
N ALA A 148 4.27 -9.10 12.14
CA ALA A 148 2.88 -9.34 11.76
C ALA A 148 2.52 -8.61 10.44
N ALA A 149 3.05 -7.40 10.23
CA ALA A 149 2.93 -6.65 8.98
C ALA A 149 3.61 -7.36 7.81
N MET A 150 4.79 -7.95 8.03
CA MET A 150 5.49 -8.74 7.01
C MET A 150 4.67 -9.95 6.59
N ILE A 151 4.12 -10.71 7.54
CA ILE A 151 3.23 -11.86 7.24
C ILE A 151 1.98 -11.39 6.50
N MET A 152 1.33 -10.31 6.96
CA MET A 152 0.15 -9.79 6.29
C MET A 152 0.47 -9.35 4.85
N GLY A 153 1.60 -8.67 4.63
CA GLY A 153 2.07 -8.26 3.32
C GLY A 153 2.37 -9.46 2.41
N HIS A 154 2.99 -10.52 2.94
CA HIS A 154 3.24 -11.78 2.24
C HIS A 154 1.93 -12.41 1.75
N GLU A 155 0.95 -12.55 2.65
CA GLU A 155 -0.35 -13.12 2.31
C GLU A 155 -1.10 -12.24 1.30
N MET A 156 -1.09 -10.92 1.49
CA MET A 156 -1.67 -9.98 0.53
C MET A 156 -1.03 -10.12 -0.85
N ALA A 157 0.30 -10.31 -0.94
CA ALA A 157 0.99 -10.48 -2.21
C ALA A 157 0.52 -11.73 -2.97
N HIS A 158 0.23 -12.84 -2.27
CA HIS A 158 -0.37 -14.02 -2.90
C HIS A 158 -1.72 -13.73 -3.55
N ALA A 159 -2.59 -12.97 -2.87
CA ALA A 159 -3.87 -12.55 -3.42
C ALA A 159 -3.70 -11.56 -4.58
N LEU A 160 -2.85 -10.55 -4.43
CA LEU A 160 -2.64 -9.48 -5.42
C LEU A 160 -2.02 -9.99 -6.71
N ARG A 161 -1.06 -10.92 -6.62
CA ARG A 161 -0.44 -11.56 -7.78
C ARG A 161 -1.27 -12.70 -8.37
N GLU A 162 -2.38 -13.05 -7.72
CA GLU A 162 -3.37 -14.03 -8.16
C GLU A 162 -2.82 -15.45 -8.29
N HIS A 163 -1.93 -15.86 -7.36
CA HIS A 163 -1.38 -17.23 -7.33
C HIS A 163 -2.46 -18.31 -7.16
N ALA A 164 -3.63 -17.96 -6.63
CA ALA A 164 -4.79 -18.87 -6.59
C ALA A 164 -5.31 -19.20 -8.00
N ARG A 165 -5.39 -18.21 -8.91
CA ARG A 165 -5.78 -18.43 -10.32
C ARG A 165 -4.76 -19.29 -11.05
N GLU A 166 -3.48 -19.08 -10.79
CA GLU A 166 -2.41 -19.86 -11.39
C GLU A 166 -2.46 -21.35 -10.99
N ARG A 167 -2.72 -21.66 -9.72
CA ARG A 167 -2.79 -23.07 -9.27
C ARG A 167 -4.00 -23.84 -9.80
N MET A 168 -5.05 -23.12 -10.21
CA MET A 168 -6.30 -23.72 -10.67
C MET A 168 -6.39 -23.82 -12.20
N ALA A 169 -5.49 -23.14 -12.91
CA ALA A 169 -5.42 -23.07 -14.37
C ALA A 169 -4.49 -24.16 -14.93
#